data_AF-A0A524D3M2-F1
#
_entry.id   AF-A0A524D3M2-F1
#
_cell.length_a   1.000
_cell.length_b   1.000
_cell.length_c   1.000
_cell.angle_alpha   90.00
_cell.angle_beta   90.00
_cell.angle_gamma   90.00
#
_symmetry.space_group_name_H-M   'P 1'
#
loop_
_entity.id
_entity.type
_entity.pdbx_description
1 polymer ?
#
loop_
_entity_poly.entity_id
_entity_poly.type
_entity_poly.pdbx_seq_one_letter_code
_entity_poly.pdbx_strand_id
1 'polypeptide(L)'
;MGIKKRGKKVNILKKRKKILQRKQKKLGVKEPDLEKKKPQSEKEKKLEIRLKKETKLYWVRALSGALAALIGRLVIGLVGWFLLFWMLGFWFGFPFVTSFLIFRYEYDKEEWNWKHILKPGVGIYFFLFMIVGTFIHTLLLFV
;
A
#
# COMPACT_ATOMS: atom_id res chain seq x y z
N MET A 1 -57.36 -59.03 16.92
CA MET A 1 -57.33 -57.58 16.64
C MET A 1 -55.94 -57.03 16.92
N GLY A 2 -55.13 -56.76 15.89
CA GLY A 2 -53.75 -56.28 16.06
C GLY A 2 -53.65 -54.75 15.95
N ILE A 3 -53.33 -54.07 17.04
CA ILE A 3 -53.14 -52.61 17.09
C ILE A 3 -51.82 -52.27 16.39
N LYS A 4 -51.89 -51.72 15.17
CA LYS A 4 -50.74 -51.17 14.43
C LYS A 4 -50.08 -50.03 15.22
N LYS A 5 -48.89 -50.25 15.79
CA LYS A 5 -48.06 -49.21 16.39
C LYS A 5 -47.64 -48.21 15.31
N ARG A 6 -48.28 -47.03 15.29
CA ARG A 6 -47.90 -45.89 14.44
C ARG A 6 -46.45 -45.49 14.77
N GLY A 7 -45.57 -45.57 13.77
CA GLY A 7 -44.20 -45.09 13.86
C GLY A 7 -44.19 -43.61 14.24
N LYS A 8 -43.63 -43.28 15.41
CA LYS A 8 -43.41 -41.90 15.84
C LYS A 8 -42.52 -41.22 14.80
N LYS A 9 -43.05 -40.24 14.06
CA LYS A 9 -42.26 -39.40 13.15
C LYS A 9 -41.24 -38.63 13.99
N VAL A 10 -40.02 -39.15 14.07
CA VAL A 10 -38.92 -38.49 14.77
C VAL A 10 -38.53 -37.29 13.92
N ASN A 11 -38.83 -36.08 14.42
CA ASN A 11 -38.40 -34.85 13.77
C ASN A 11 -36.87 -34.75 13.81
N ILE A 12 -36.23 -35.17 12.72
CA ILE A 12 -34.78 -35.28 12.56
C ILE A 12 -34.09 -33.94 12.87
N LEU A 13 -34.74 -32.84 12.50
CA LEU A 13 -34.27 -31.47 12.76
C LEU A 13 -34.13 -31.16 14.25
N LYS A 14 -35.14 -31.53 15.06
CA LYS A 14 -35.09 -31.34 16.52
C LYS A 14 -33.99 -32.19 17.16
N LYS A 15 -33.75 -33.40 16.63
CA LYS A 15 -32.70 -34.30 17.14
C LYS A 15 -31.30 -33.78 16.81
N ARG A 16 -31.07 -33.27 15.59
CA ARG A 16 -29.80 -32.66 15.17
C ARG A 16 -29.45 -31.42 16.01
N LYS A 17 -30.40 -30.52 16.24
CA LYS A 17 -30.19 -29.31 17.05
C LYS A 17 -29.78 -29.63 18.49
N LYS A 18 -30.41 -30.67 19.08
CA LYS A 18 -30.10 -31.14 20.44
C LYS A 18 -28.71 -31.79 20.55
N ILE A 19 -28.25 -32.47 19.50
CA ILE A 19 -26.89 -33.04 19.43
C ILE A 19 -25.83 -31.93 19.32
N LEU A 20 -26.09 -30.90 18.49
CA LEU A 20 -25.17 -29.77 18.33
C LEU A 20 -24.99 -28.99 19.65
N GLN A 21 -26.08 -28.68 20.34
CA GLN A 21 -26.06 -28.00 21.64
C GLN A 21 -25.31 -28.80 22.72
N ARG A 22 -25.46 -30.13 22.72
CA ARG A 22 -24.72 -31.01 23.63
C ARG A 22 -23.23 -31.04 23.31
N LYS A 23 -22.84 -31.01 22.02
CA LYS A 23 -21.42 -30.89 21.63
C LYS A 23 -20.84 -29.53 22.03
N GLN A 24 -21.58 -28.43 21.84
CA GLN A 24 -21.13 -27.09 22.22
C GLN A 24 -20.94 -26.94 23.74
N LYS A 25 -21.87 -27.46 24.56
CA LYS A 25 -21.70 -27.49 26.03
C LYS A 25 -20.52 -28.33 26.50
N LYS A 26 -20.22 -29.46 25.83
CA LYS A 26 -19.06 -30.31 26.16
C LYS A 26 -17.72 -29.69 25.75
N LEU A 27 -17.71 -28.80 24.75
CA LEU A 27 -16.50 -28.15 24.24
C LEU A 27 -16.22 -26.79 24.90
N GLY A 28 -17.05 -26.35 25.87
CA GLY A 28 -16.82 -25.09 26.59
C GLY A 28 -16.88 -23.82 25.72
N VAL A 29 -17.40 -23.92 24.49
CA VAL A 29 -17.46 -22.80 23.55
C VAL A 29 -18.68 -21.95 23.89
N LYS A 30 -18.44 -20.83 24.60
CA LYS A 30 -19.39 -19.71 24.70
C LYS A 30 -19.72 -19.21 23.29
N GLU A 31 -20.96 -18.76 23.10
CA GLU A 31 -21.55 -18.35 21.81
C GLU A 31 -20.72 -17.30 21.03
N PRO A 32 -20.89 -17.24 19.69
CA PRO A 32 -20.02 -16.49 18.81
C PRO A 32 -20.47 -15.03 18.75
N ASP A 33 -19.98 -14.21 19.68
CA ASP A 33 -20.01 -12.77 19.49
C ASP A 33 -18.87 -12.34 18.56
N LEU A 34 -19.25 -11.57 17.54
CA LEU A 34 -18.42 -10.74 16.67
C LEU A 34 -17.63 -11.49 15.58
N GLU A 35 -18.07 -11.23 14.34
CA GLU A 35 -17.20 -10.96 13.20
C GLU A 35 -15.85 -11.67 13.23
N LYS A 36 -15.82 -12.87 12.65
CA LYS A 36 -14.58 -13.52 12.25
C LYS A 36 -13.86 -12.65 11.20
N LYS A 37 -13.15 -11.62 11.66
CA LYS A 37 -11.86 -11.21 11.09
C LYS A 37 -11.06 -12.50 11.00
N LYS A 38 -10.93 -13.03 9.79
CA LYS A 38 -10.00 -14.12 9.49
C LYS A 38 -8.66 -13.76 10.14
N PRO A 39 -7.90 -14.72 10.70
CA PRO A 39 -6.55 -14.46 11.14
C PRO A 39 -5.75 -14.11 9.89
N GLN A 40 -5.72 -12.82 9.53
CA GLN A 40 -4.78 -12.31 8.56
C GLN A 40 -3.43 -12.70 9.11
N SER A 41 -2.80 -13.64 8.42
CA SER A 41 -1.46 -14.13 8.71
C SER A 41 -0.57 -12.93 8.99
N GLU A 42 0.29 -13.00 10.00
CA GLU A 42 1.26 -11.94 10.30
C GLU A 42 2.03 -11.51 9.03
N LYS A 43 2.16 -12.41 8.05
CA LYS A 43 2.73 -12.18 6.72
C LYS A 43 1.86 -11.27 5.84
N GLU A 44 0.53 -11.39 5.87
CA GLU A 44 -0.39 -10.51 5.13
C GLU A 44 -0.37 -9.10 5.70
N LYS A 45 -0.35 -8.96 7.03
CA LYS A 45 -0.20 -7.64 7.68
C LYS A 45 1.15 -6.99 7.33
N LYS A 46 2.24 -7.76 7.36
CA LYS A 46 3.57 -7.28 6.94
C LYS A 46 3.60 -6.89 5.45
N LEU A 47 2.91 -7.64 4.59
CA LEU A 47 2.73 -7.31 3.16
C LEU A 47 1.94 -6.01 2.96
N GLU A 48 0.82 -5.83 3.67
CA GLU A 48 0.03 -4.59 3.60
C GLU A 48 0.83 -3.38 4.08
N ILE A 49 1.61 -3.52 5.15
CA ILE A 49 2.49 -2.47 5.67
C ILE A 49 3.57 -2.11 4.64
N ARG A 50 4.19 -3.12 4.01
CA ARG A 50 5.17 -2.91 2.92
C ARG A 50 4.54 -2.21 1.72
N LEU A 51 3.38 -2.66 1.25
CA LEU A 51 2.66 -2.03 0.15
C LEU A 51 2.33 -0.55 0.45
N LYS A 52 1.90 -0.25 1.69
CA LYS A 52 1.62 1.13 2.11
C LYS A 52 2.88 1.99 2.14
N LYS A 53 4.01 1.45 2.62
CA LYS A 53 5.31 2.14 2.60
C LYS A 53 5.76 2.40 1.16
N GLU A 54 5.71 1.40 0.29
CA GLU A 54 6.08 1.51 -1.13
C GLU A 54 5.20 2.51 -1.88
N THR A 55 3.87 2.47 -1.66
CA THR A 55 2.93 3.43 -2.25
C THR A 55 3.24 4.86 -1.82
N LYS A 56 3.54 5.10 -0.54
CA LYS A 56 3.96 6.42 -0.07
C LYS A 56 5.25 6.87 -0.74
N LEU A 57 6.24 5.98 -0.83
CA LEU A 57 7.52 6.29 -1.47
C LEU A 57 7.35 6.66 -2.95
N TYR A 58 6.45 5.95 -3.63
CA TYR A 58 6.08 6.16 -5.02
C TYR A 58 5.45 7.54 -5.22
N TRP A 59 4.50 7.93 -4.35
CA TRP A 59 3.91 9.27 -4.36
C TRP A 59 4.91 10.38 -4.07
N VAL A 60 5.85 10.16 -3.14
CA VAL A 60 6.93 11.12 -2.87
C VAL A 60 7.82 11.29 -4.10
N ARG A 61 8.15 10.21 -4.82
CA ARG A 61 8.89 10.26 -6.09
C ARG A 61 8.12 10.98 -7.19
N ALA A 62 6.83 10.70 -7.30
CA ALA A 62 5.94 11.35 -8.25
C ALA A 62 5.96 12.88 -8.03
N LEU A 63 5.78 13.32 -6.78
CA LEU A 63 5.79 14.72 -6.41
C LEU A 63 7.17 15.36 -6.63
N SER A 64 8.25 14.63 -6.32
CA SER A 64 9.61 15.13 -6.53
C SER A 64 9.95 15.32 -8.00
N GLY A 65 9.45 14.47 -8.89
CA GLY A 65 9.63 14.63 -10.34
C GLY A 65 8.92 15.87 -10.86
N ALA A 66 7.68 16.09 -10.42
CA ALA A 66 6.94 17.31 -10.75
C ALA A 66 7.68 18.58 -10.24
N LEU A 67 8.14 18.57 -8.99
CA LEU A 67 8.89 19.68 -8.40
C LEU A 67 10.24 19.91 -9.11
N ALA A 68 10.96 18.85 -9.47
CA ALA A 68 12.22 18.97 -10.19
C ALA A 68 12.04 19.65 -11.55
N ALA A 69 10.98 19.30 -12.29
CA ALA A 69 10.64 19.92 -13.56
C ALA A 69 10.25 21.39 -13.39
N LEU A 70 9.44 21.67 -12.37
CA LEU A 70 8.98 23.01 -12.07
C LEU A 70 10.15 23.91 -11.68
N ILE A 71 11.03 23.49 -10.78
CA ILE A 71 12.21 24.28 -10.39
C ILE A 71 13.19 24.40 -11.56
N GLY A 72 13.50 23.30 -12.24
CA GLY A 72 14.50 23.28 -13.31
C GLY A 72 14.12 24.17 -14.49
N ARG A 73 12.83 24.17 -14.88
CA ARG A 73 12.36 24.97 -16.01
C ARG A 73 11.89 26.36 -15.59
N LEU A 74 11.13 26.50 -14.52
CA LEU A 74 10.51 27.78 -14.12
C LEU A 74 11.49 28.70 -13.39
N VAL A 75 12.30 28.16 -12.47
CA VAL A 75 13.19 28.97 -11.62
C VAL A 75 14.55 29.16 -12.28
N ILE A 76 15.10 28.10 -12.87
CA ILE A 76 16.47 28.11 -13.43
C ILE A 76 16.44 28.33 -14.96
N GLY A 77 15.31 28.09 -15.63
CA GLY A 77 15.19 28.31 -17.07
C GLY A 77 15.88 27.26 -17.94
N LEU A 78 16.27 26.11 -17.40
CA LEU A 78 17.03 25.09 -18.13
C LEU A 78 16.22 24.47 -19.28
N VAL A 79 16.89 24.13 -20.38
CA VAL A 79 16.29 23.54 -21.59
C VAL A 79 17.15 22.39 -22.11
N GLY A 80 16.50 21.39 -22.71
CA GLY A 80 17.17 20.28 -23.39
C GLY A 80 18.04 19.43 -22.45
N TRP A 81 19.31 19.25 -22.83
CA TRP A 81 20.26 18.41 -22.09
C TRP A 81 20.53 18.89 -20.66
N PHE A 82 20.57 20.21 -20.42
CA PHE A 82 20.79 20.74 -19.08
C PHE A 82 19.62 20.42 -18.13
N LEU A 83 18.40 20.40 -18.65
CA LEU A 83 17.22 20.01 -17.90
C LEU A 83 17.28 18.51 -17.50
N LEU A 84 17.87 17.68 -18.36
CA LEU A 84 18.09 16.26 -18.09
C LEU A 84 19.17 16.04 -17.03
N PHE A 85 20.29 16.77 -17.09
CA PHE A 85 21.30 16.73 -16.03
C PHE A 85 20.75 17.25 -14.69
N TRP A 86 19.91 18.29 -14.72
CA TRP A 86 19.20 18.78 -13.55
C TRP A 86 18.29 17.71 -12.95
N MET A 87 17.49 17.04 -13.79
CA MET A 87 16.64 15.93 -13.37
C MET A 87 17.44 14.81 -12.69
N LEU A 88 18.60 14.45 -13.24
CA LEU A 88 19.49 13.43 -12.66
C LEU A 88 20.07 13.91 -11.32
N GLY A 89 20.58 15.13 -11.26
CA GLY A 89 21.11 15.71 -10.02
C GLY A 89 20.04 15.75 -8.92
N PHE A 90 18.82 16.14 -9.27
CA PHE A 90 17.68 16.14 -8.36
C PHE A 90 17.24 14.73 -7.98
N TRP A 91 17.29 13.77 -8.90
CA TRP A 91 16.98 12.37 -8.61
C TRP A 91 17.96 11.74 -7.61
N PHE A 92 19.26 12.08 -7.71
CA PHE A 92 20.26 11.65 -6.74
C PHE A 92 20.21 12.44 -5.43
N GLY A 93 19.92 13.75 -5.48
CA GLY A 93 19.93 14.64 -4.31
C GLY A 93 18.66 14.56 -3.45
N PHE A 94 17.48 14.48 -4.07
CA PHE A 94 16.20 14.48 -3.38
C PHE A 94 16.00 13.34 -2.35
N PRO A 95 16.51 12.11 -2.56
CA PRO A 95 16.46 11.06 -1.54
C PRO A 95 17.12 11.49 -0.22
N PHE A 96 18.26 12.19 -0.28
CA PHE A 96 18.91 12.72 0.91
C PHE A 96 18.06 13.80 1.56
N VAL A 97 17.51 14.72 0.77
CA VAL A 97 16.64 15.78 1.28
C VAL A 97 15.41 15.17 1.96
N THR A 98 14.75 14.18 1.35
CA THR A 98 13.61 13.50 1.98
C THR A 98 14.02 12.78 3.28
N SER A 99 15.20 12.15 3.30
CA SER A 99 15.69 11.42 4.47
C SER A 99 15.99 12.36 5.64
N PHE A 100 16.63 13.50 5.38
CA PHE A 100 17.01 14.47 6.40
C PHE A 100 15.86 15.39 6.81
N LEU A 101 15.06 15.89 5.85
CA LEU A 101 14.10 16.97 6.07
C LEU A 101 12.70 16.48 6.44
N ILE A 102 12.19 15.45 5.75
CA ILE A 102 10.81 14.98 5.93
C ILE A 102 10.74 13.90 6.99
N PHE A 103 11.72 12.99 6.97
CA PHE A 103 11.58 11.73 7.64
C PHE A 103 12.23 11.68 9.02
N ARG A 104 13.20 12.56 9.35
CA ARG A 104 13.98 12.56 10.62
C ARG A 104 14.15 11.13 11.17
N TYR A 105 14.44 10.17 10.28
CA TYR A 105 14.40 8.77 10.65
C TYR A 105 15.58 8.55 11.60
N GLU A 106 15.32 7.90 12.74
CA GLU A 106 16.39 7.24 13.47
C GLU A 106 17.12 6.35 12.47
N TYR A 107 18.43 6.56 12.36
CA TYR A 107 19.26 6.02 11.29
C TYR A 107 19.35 4.50 11.40
N ASP A 108 18.39 3.79 10.82
CA ASP A 108 18.37 2.33 10.80
C ASP A 108 19.06 1.82 9.53
N LYS A 109 20.19 1.12 9.71
CA LYS A 109 21.08 0.70 8.62
C LYS A 109 20.40 -0.23 7.62
N GLU A 110 19.35 -0.94 8.02
CA GLU A 110 18.61 -1.84 7.11
C GLU A 110 17.69 -1.09 6.15
N GLU A 111 17.09 0.03 6.56
CA GLU A 111 16.23 0.84 5.69
C GLU A 111 17.05 1.79 4.80
N TRP A 112 18.27 2.16 5.21
CA TRP A 112 19.18 3.02 4.45
C TRP A 112 20.00 2.29 3.36
N ASN A 113 19.39 1.31 2.70
CA ASN A 113 20.03 0.65 1.55
C ASN A 113 19.73 1.45 0.27
N TRP A 114 20.77 2.04 -0.32
CA TRP A 114 20.69 2.86 -1.54
C TRP A 114 19.91 2.20 -2.67
N LYS A 115 19.98 0.87 -2.78
CA LYS A 115 19.21 0.10 -3.75
C LYS A 115 17.70 0.16 -3.48
N HIS A 116 17.28 0.12 -2.22
CA HIS A 116 15.88 0.24 -1.83
C HIS A 116 15.35 1.67 -1.95
N ILE A 117 16.22 2.67 -1.84
CA ILE A 117 15.83 4.08 -1.97
C ILE A 117 15.76 4.47 -3.45
N LEU A 118 16.74 4.10 -4.28
CA LEU A 118 16.78 4.52 -5.68
C LEU A 118 15.86 3.70 -6.59
N LYS A 119 15.69 2.38 -6.38
CA LYS A 119 14.94 1.53 -7.32
C LYS A 119 13.44 1.86 -7.41
N PRO A 120 12.71 2.16 -6.32
CA PRO A 120 11.28 2.36 -6.41
C PRO A 120 10.95 3.70 -7.07
N GLY A 121 10.07 3.66 -8.08
CA GLY A 121 9.44 4.86 -8.62
C GLY A 121 10.30 5.72 -9.56
N VAL A 122 11.43 5.22 -10.07
CA VAL A 122 12.23 5.95 -11.09
C VAL A 122 11.40 6.24 -12.34
N GLY A 123 10.62 5.26 -12.80
CA GLY A 123 9.76 5.41 -13.97
C GLY A 123 8.73 6.52 -13.80
N ILE A 124 8.03 6.56 -12.66
CA ILE A 124 7.01 7.60 -12.43
C ILE A 124 7.63 8.98 -12.20
N TYR A 125 8.78 9.04 -11.52
CA TYR A 125 9.55 10.26 -11.37
C TYR A 125 9.89 10.86 -12.73
N PHE A 126 10.46 10.06 -13.64
CA PHE A 126 10.79 10.48 -14.99
C PHE A 126 9.55 10.89 -15.79
N PHE A 127 8.48 10.10 -15.73
CA PHE A 127 7.28 10.36 -16.50
C PHE A 127 6.58 11.66 -16.10
N LEU A 128 6.41 11.90 -14.79
CA LEU A 128 5.84 13.15 -14.28
C LEU A 128 6.74 14.35 -14.56
N PHE A 129 8.06 14.18 -14.45
CA PHE A 129 9.01 15.20 -14.83
C PHE A 129 8.82 15.62 -16.29
N MET A 130 8.72 14.66 -17.20
CA MET A 130 8.52 14.92 -18.62
C MET A 130 7.18 15.61 -18.91
N ILE A 131 6.08 15.15 -18.32
CA ILE A 131 4.75 15.75 -18.51
C ILE A 131 4.76 17.20 -18.00
N VAL A 132 5.16 17.42 -16.75
CA VAL A 132 5.14 18.74 -16.12
C VAL A 132 6.14 19.67 -16.79
N GLY A 133 7.33 19.17 -17.10
CA GLY A 133 8.38 19.95 -17.78
C GLY A 133 7.96 20.39 -19.18
N THR A 134 7.36 19.48 -19.96
CA THR A 134 6.83 19.80 -21.30
C THR A 134 5.68 20.79 -21.19
N PHE A 135 4.73 20.57 -20.27
CA PHE A 135 3.61 21.47 -20.05
C PHE A 135 4.06 22.89 -19.69
N ILE A 136 4.98 23.03 -18.73
CA ILE A 136 5.54 24.32 -18.33
C ILE A 136 6.33 24.96 -19.47
N HIS A 137 7.14 24.17 -20.20
CA HIS A 137 7.92 24.68 -21.31
C HIS A 137 7.02 25.24 -22.43
N THR A 138 5.96 24.51 -22.78
CA THR A 138 4.98 24.95 -23.75
C THR A 138 4.25 26.20 -23.28
N LEU A 139 3.80 26.25 -22.02
CA LEU A 139 3.17 27.45 -21.47
C LEU A 139 4.09 28.68 -21.53
N LEU A 140 5.35 28.54 -21.14
CA LEU A 140 6.33 29.64 -21.16
C LEU A 140 6.74 30.08 -22.57
N LEU A 141 6.56 29.26 -23.59
CA LEU A 141 6.84 29.64 -24.98
C LEU A 141 5.63 30.29 -25.66
N PHE A 142 4.42 29.98 -25.22
CA PHE A 142 3.19 30.50 -25.80
C PHE A 142 2.62 31.74 -25.09
N VAL A 143 3.02 31.97 -23.83
CA VAL A 143 2.75 33.21 -23.08
C VAL A 143 3.86 34.21 -23.38
#